data_AF-A0A346R102-F1
#
_entry.id   AF-A0A346R102-F1
#
_cell.length_a   1.000
_cell.length_b   1.000
_cell.length_c   1.000
_cell.angle_alpha   90.00
_cell.angle_beta   90.00
_cell.angle_gamma   90.00
#
_symmetry.space_group_name_H-M   'P 1'
#
loop_
_entity.id
_entity.type
_entity.pdbx_description
1 polymer ?
#
loop_
_entity_poly.entity_id
_entity_poly.type
_entity_poly.pdbx_seq_one_letter_code
_entity_poly.pdbx_strand_id
1 'polypeptide(L)'
;MDEWRVTGAAILGALVIVLASTGALRASALSERGRHLAETHCARCHVVSEQTRMGGISSTPSFMILIKALEDWRNRFATFFDRPPHPAHIRFEGDAERPEDLPATIAEVILSHADVDALLAYADQLAADTKD
;
A
#
# COMPACT_ATOMS: atom_id res chain seq x y z
N MET A 1 17.30 -2.64 62.58
CA MET A 1 18.05 -2.03 61.47
C MET A 1 18.11 -3.10 60.39
N ASP A 2 17.01 -3.28 59.68
CA ASP A 2 16.89 -4.23 58.59
C ASP A 2 15.93 -3.58 57.60
N GLU A 3 16.39 -3.29 56.39
CA GLU A 3 15.57 -3.21 55.17
C GLU A 3 16.44 -2.68 54.01
N TRP A 4 17.16 -3.58 53.35
CA TRP A 4 17.50 -3.40 51.93
C TRP A 4 17.69 -4.75 51.24
N ARG A 5 16.59 -5.40 50.88
CA ARG A 5 16.59 -6.55 49.96
C ARG A 5 15.40 -6.47 49.03
N VAL A 6 15.39 -5.56 48.05
CA VAL A 6 14.52 -5.71 46.89
C VAL A 6 15.24 -5.22 45.61
N THR A 7 15.23 -6.11 44.61
CA THR A 7 15.25 -5.88 43.15
C THR A 7 16.51 -5.35 42.46
N GLY A 8 17.39 -6.28 42.07
CA GLY A 8 18.35 -6.10 40.97
C GLY A 8 17.93 -6.72 39.62
N ALA A 9 16.77 -7.38 39.52
CA ALA A 9 16.42 -8.22 38.36
C ALA A 9 15.29 -7.66 37.47
N ALA A 10 14.61 -6.58 37.84
CA ALA A 10 13.39 -6.13 37.14
C ALA A 10 13.63 -5.09 36.02
N ILE A 11 14.82 -4.52 35.90
CA ILE A 11 15.05 -3.38 34.97
C ILE A 11 15.36 -3.83 33.53
N LEU A 12 15.74 -5.10 33.31
CA LEU A 12 16.05 -5.64 31.98
C LEU A 12 14.83 -6.07 31.15
N GLY A 13 13.64 -6.23 31.76
CA GLY A 13 12.43 -6.67 31.06
C GLY A 13 11.65 -5.58 30.34
N ALA A 14 11.81 -4.31 30.73
CA ALA A 14 11.01 -3.21 30.19
C ALA A 14 11.52 -2.65 28.86
N LEU A 15 12.79 -2.89 28.50
CA LEU A 15 13.42 -2.29 27.31
C LEU A 15 13.06 -3.02 26.01
N VAL A 16 12.69 -4.30 26.06
CA VAL A 16 12.39 -5.11 24.86
C VAL A 16 10.98 -4.85 24.30
N ILE A 17 10.03 -4.42 25.13
CA ILE A 17 8.62 -4.21 24.73
C ILE A 17 8.42 -2.93 23.89
N VAL A 18 9.35 -1.96 23.97
CA VAL A 18 9.22 -0.66 23.28
C VAL A 18 9.58 -0.72 21.79
N LEU A 19 10.38 -1.70 21.34
CA LEU A 19 10.79 -1.78 19.93
C LEU A 19 9.72 -2.36 19.00
N ALA A 20 8.98 -3.39 19.45
CA ALA A 20 8.00 -4.09 18.62
C ALA A 20 6.80 -3.21 18.18
N SER A 21 6.41 -2.24 19.01
CA SER A 21 5.29 -1.32 18.75
C SER A 21 5.57 -0.32 17.63
N THR A 22 6.84 0.00 17.35
CA THR A 22 7.20 0.95 16.28
C THR A 22 7.08 0.36 14.87
N GLY A 23 7.35 -0.93 14.71
CA GLY A 23 7.29 -1.61 13.42
C GLY A 23 5.85 -1.78 12.92
N ALA A 24 4.96 -2.29 13.78
CA ALA A 24 3.55 -2.44 13.46
C ALA A 24 2.87 -1.10 13.16
N LEU A 25 3.19 -0.05 13.92
CA LEU A 25 2.67 1.29 13.67
C LEU A 25 3.16 1.89 12.35
N ARG A 26 4.42 1.62 11.97
CA ARG A 26 4.93 2.02 10.65
C ARG A 26 4.22 1.29 9.51
N ALA A 27 4.00 -0.02 9.67
CA ALA A 27 3.30 -0.82 8.67
C ALA A 27 1.85 -0.33 8.49
N SER A 28 1.14 -0.05 9.58
CA SER A 28 -0.24 0.49 9.50
C SER A 28 -0.28 1.88 8.88
N ALA A 29 0.64 2.77 9.24
CA ALA A 29 0.73 4.10 8.61
C ALA A 29 1.05 4.04 7.12
N LEU A 30 1.92 3.12 6.72
CA LEU A 30 2.28 2.92 5.32
C LEU A 30 1.10 2.36 4.50
N SER A 31 0.40 1.36 5.04
CA SER A 31 -0.82 0.81 4.45
C SER A 31 -1.93 1.88 4.32
N GLU A 32 -2.12 2.71 5.34
CA GLU A 32 -3.10 3.79 5.30
C GLU A 32 -2.77 4.85 4.24
N ARG A 33 -1.49 5.22 4.10
CA ARG A 33 -1.03 6.07 2.97
C ARG A 33 -1.34 5.39 1.63
N GLY A 34 -1.08 4.09 1.52
CA GLY A 34 -1.39 3.30 0.32
C GLY A 34 -2.87 3.29 -0.03
N ARG A 35 -3.75 3.15 0.97
CA ARG A 35 -5.20 3.25 0.81
C ARG A 35 -5.59 4.60 0.23
N HIS A 36 -5.10 5.69 0.80
CA HIS A 36 -5.38 7.04 0.32
C HIS A 36 -4.90 7.26 -1.12
N LEU A 37 -3.69 6.79 -1.46
CA LEU A 37 -3.17 6.83 -2.83
C LEU A 37 -4.05 6.04 -3.79
N ALA A 38 -4.46 4.82 -3.42
CA ALA A 38 -5.31 3.98 -4.26
C ALA A 38 -6.68 4.63 -4.51
N GLU A 39 -7.29 5.20 -3.46
CA GLU A 39 -8.57 5.91 -3.58
C GLU A 39 -8.45 7.17 -4.45
N THR A 40 -7.34 7.88 -4.37
CA THR A 40 -7.09 9.10 -5.15
C THR A 40 -6.80 8.80 -6.62
N HIS A 41 -5.95 7.81 -6.90
CA HIS A 41 -5.35 7.63 -8.22
C HIS A 41 -5.88 6.41 -8.99
N CYS A 42 -6.35 5.38 -8.29
CA CYS A 42 -6.71 4.10 -8.91
C CYS A 42 -8.23 3.87 -8.97
N ALA A 43 -9.01 4.55 -8.12
CA ALA A 43 -10.46 4.37 -7.98
C ALA A 43 -11.29 4.69 -9.24
N ARG A 44 -10.70 5.42 -10.20
CA ARG A 44 -11.31 5.66 -11.52
C ARG A 44 -11.55 4.36 -12.28
N CYS A 45 -10.61 3.42 -12.21
CA CYS A 45 -10.64 2.18 -12.96
C CYS A 45 -10.94 1.00 -12.04
N HIS A 46 -10.34 0.95 -10.86
CA HIS A 46 -10.49 -0.16 -9.94
C HIS A 46 -11.47 0.17 -8.82
N VAL A 47 -12.19 -0.84 -8.33
CA VAL A 47 -12.71 -0.79 -6.96
C VAL A 47 -11.55 -1.17 -6.04
N VAL A 48 -11.14 -0.24 -5.17
CA VAL A 48 -9.91 -0.34 -4.35
C VAL A 48 -10.18 -0.47 -2.85
N SER A 49 -11.36 -0.05 -2.42
CA SER A 49 -11.86 -0.13 -1.05
C SER A 49 -13.39 -0.17 -1.04
N GLU A 50 -14.00 -0.48 0.10
CA GLU A 50 -15.46 -0.46 0.26
C GLU A 50 -16.06 0.92 -0.04
N GLN A 51 -15.33 1.99 0.27
CA GLN A 51 -15.75 3.37 -0.01
C GLN A 51 -15.89 3.62 -1.52
N THR A 52 -15.08 2.92 -2.32
CA THR A 52 -15.07 3.00 -3.79
C THR A 52 -15.91 1.91 -4.46
N ARG A 53 -16.77 1.18 -3.73
CA ARG A 53 -17.55 0.04 -4.25
C ARG A 53 -18.45 0.38 -5.45
N MET A 54 -18.84 1.65 -5.57
CA MET A 54 -19.65 2.17 -6.68
C MET A 54 -18.81 2.82 -7.78
N GLY A 55 -17.48 2.85 -7.63
CA GLY A 55 -16.52 3.36 -8.59
C GLY A 55 -15.95 2.26 -9.49
N GLY A 56 -14.79 2.54 -10.07
CA GLY A 56 -14.15 1.67 -11.05
C GLY A 56 -14.93 1.51 -12.36
N ILE A 57 -14.42 0.62 -13.22
CA ILE A 57 -15.06 0.22 -14.48
C ILE A 57 -15.15 -1.30 -14.56
N SER A 58 -16.19 -1.80 -15.22
CA SER A 58 -16.48 -3.24 -15.30
C SER A 58 -15.36 -4.08 -15.95
N SER A 59 -14.50 -3.45 -16.78
CA SER A 59 -13.44 -4.13 -17.51
C SER A 59 -12.13 -4.31 -16.72
N THR A 60 -12.02 -3.78 -15.51
CA THR A 60 -10.83 -3.93 -14.66
C THR A 60 -11.18 -4.55 -13.31
N PRO A 61 -10.45 -5.58 -12.86
CA PRO A 61 -10.77 -6.29 -11.63
C PRO A 61 -10.59 -5.39 -10.41
N SER A 62 -11.41 -5.58 -9.37
CA SER A 62 -11.17 -4.93 -8.07
C SER A 62 -9.87 -5.42 -7.43
N PHE A 63 -9.31 -4.65 -6.51
CA PHE A 63 -8.13 -5.06 -5.74
C PHE A 63 -8.39 -6.39 -5.01
N MET A 64 -9.57 -6.55 -4.42
CA MET A 64 -9.94 -7.76 -3.69
C MET A 64 -10.04 -8.98 -4.61
N ILE A 65 -10.58 -8.82 -5.81
CA ILE A 65 -10.67 -9.91 -6.78
C ILE A 65 -9.25 -10.30 -7.25
N LEU A 66 -8.38 -9.33 -7.53
CA LEU A 66 -6.99 -9.60 -7.91
C LEU A 66 -6.26 -10.42 -6.84
N ILE A 67 -6.36 -9.99 -5.57
CA ILE A 67 -5.73 -10.67 -4.43
C ILE A 67 -6.27 -12.09 -4.25
N LYS A 68 -7.58 -12.28 -4.36
CA LYS A 68 -8.22 -13.59 -4.15
C LYS A 68 -8.00 -14.56 -5.30
N ALA A 69 -7.94 -14.08 -6.54
CA ALA A 69 -7.98 -14.93 -7.73
C ALA A 69 -6.60 -15.27 -8.30
N LEU A 70 -5.56 -14.49 -8.02
CA LEU A 70 -4.26 -14.63 -8.67
C LEU A 70 -3.16 -14.98 -7.66
N GLU A 71 -2.44 -16.08 -7.89
CA GLU A 71 -1.31 -16.48 -7.02
C GLU A 71 -0.18 -15.44 -7.03
N ASP A 72 0.04 -14.79 -8.18
CA ASP A 72 1.09 -13.79 -8.37
C ASP A 72 0.62 -12.36 -8.06
N TRP A 73 -0.53 -12.18 -7.40
CA TRP A 73 -1.13 -10.86 -7.13
C TRP A 73 -0.11 -9.86 -6.60
N ARG A 74 0.73 -10.29 -5.65
CA ARG A 74 1.71 -9.41 -5.00
C ARG A 74 2.74 -8.85 -5.97
N ASN A 75 3.23 -9.68 -6.89
CA ASN A 75 4.12 -9.25 -7.96
C ASN A 75 3.40 -8.29 -8.93
N ARG A 76 2.12 -8.50 -9.21
CA ARG A 76 1.33 -7.61 -10.08
C ARG A 76 1.14 -6.24 -9.44
N PHE A 77 0.88 -6.16 -8.13
CA PHE A 77 0.84 -4.89 -7.40
C PHE A 77 2.21 -4.21 -7.33
N ALA A 78 3.31 -4.96 -7.20
CA ALA A 78 4.66 -4.40 -7.17
C ALA A 78 5.13 -3.87 -8.55
N THR A 79 4.52 -4.31 -9.64
CA THR A 79 4.93 -4.02 -11.04
C THR A 79 3.80 -3.44 -11.88
N PHE A 80 2.74 -2.92 -11.26
CA PHE A 80 1.52 -2.53 -11.97
C PHE A 80 1.77 -1.43 -13.01
N PHE A 81 2.67 -0.51 -12.70
CA PHE A 81 3.03 0.63 -13.55
C PHE A 81 3.59 0.20 -14.92
N ASP A 82 4.18 -1.00 -15.01
CA ASP A 82 4.69 -1.58 -16.27
C ASP A 82 3.64 -2.39 -17.04
N ARG A 83 2.44 -2.59 -16.47
CA ARG A 83 1.41 -3.48 -17.02
C ARG A 83 0.32 -2.66 -17.72
N PRO A 84 -0.01 -2.94 -19.00
CA PRO A 84 -1.09 -2.24 -19.69
C PRO A 84 -2.42 -2.27 -18.92
N PRO A 85 -3.19 -1.17 -18.89
CA PRO A 85 -2.96 0.10 -19.58
C PRO A 85 -2.07 1.10 -18.80
N HIS A 86 -1.51 0.73 -17.65
CA HIS A 86 -0.87 1.70 -16.74
C HIS A 86 0.30 2.51 -17.31
N PRO A 87 1.22 1.97 -18.14
CA PRO A 87 2.29 2.79 -18.72
C PRO A 87 1.77 3.99 -19.53
N ALA A 88 0.55 3.89 -20.06
CA ALA A 88 -0.08 4.98 -20.79
C ALA A 88 -0.67 6.07 -19.88
N HIS A 89 -0.69 5.90 -18.56
CA HIS A 89 -1.35 6.82 -17.62
C HIS A 89 -0.50 7.15 -16.39
N ILE A 90 0.56 6.40 -16.14
CA ILE A 90 1.43 6.55 -14.97
C ILE A 90 2.80 7.05 -15.42
N ARG A 91 3.34 8.01 -14.66
CA ARG A 91 4.76 8.38 -14.67
C ARG A 91 5.28 8.44 -13.24
N PHE A 92 6.59 8.41 -13.09
CA PHE A 92 7.25 8.64 -11.83
C PHE A 92 7.72 10.10 -11.68
N GLU A 93 7.83 10.54 -10.43
CA GLU A 93 8.49 11.81 -10.11
C GLU A 93 9.90 11.83 -10.69
N GLY A 94 10.21 12.87 -11.48
CA GLY A 94 11.49 13.02 -12.17
C GLY A 94 11.53 12.44 -13.58
N ASP A 95 10.48 11.73 -14.03
CA ASP A 95 10.36 11.34 -15.43
C ASP A 95 10.22 12.59 -16.34
N ALA A 96 10.66 12.45 -17.58
CA ALA A 96 10.39 13.44 -18.61
C ALA A 96 8.88 13.59 -18.83
N GLU A 97 8.47 14.78 -19.25
CA GLU A 97 7.09 15.00 -19.67
C GLU A 97 6.75 14.14 -20.88
N ARG A 98 5.50 13.70 -20.94
CA ARG A 98 4.99 12.86 -22.00
C ARG A 98 5.05 13.60 -23.34
N PRO A 99 5.47 12.93 -24.43
CA PRO A 99 5.45 13.50 -25.77
C PRO A 99 4.04 13.97 -26.18
N GLU A 100 3.96 15.13 -26.83
CA GLU A 100 2.69 15.72 -27.28
C GLU A 100 1.91 14.82 -28.27
N ASP A 101 2.62 14.00 -29.03
CA ASP A 101 2.07 13.06 -30.01
C ASP A 101 1.61 11.72 -29.40
N LEU A 102 1.87 11.50 -28.10
CA LEU A 102 1.48 10.29 -27.35
C LEU A 102 0.77 10.64 -26.04
N PRO A 103 -0.32 11.45 -26.04
CA PRO A 103 -0.94 11.97 -24.83
C PRO A 103 -1.60 10.87 -23.99
N ALA A 104 -1.75 11.12 -22.69
CA ALA A 104 -2.56 10.28 -21.83
C ALA A 104 -4.04 10.45 -22.22
N THR A 105 -4.81 9.37 -22.23
CA THR A 105 -6.27 9.47 -22.47
C THR A 105 -7.04 9.98 -21.25
N ILE A 106 -6.36 10.15 -20.12
CA ILE A 106 -6.86 10.67 -18.84
C ILE A 106 -5.80 11.51 -18.13
N ALA A 107 -6.21 12.21 -17.08
CA ALA A 107 -5.27 12.85 -16.15
C ALA A 107 -4.21 11.85 -15.67
N GLU A 108 -2.95 12.26 -15.77
CA GLU A 108 -1.83 11.39 -15.40
C GLU A 108 -1.78 11.17 -13.89
N VAL A 109 -1.33 9.97 -13.54
CA VAL A 109 -0.98 9.61 -12.17
C VAL A 109 0.54 9.72 -12.06
N ILE A 110 1.01 10.66 -11.24
CA ILE A 110 2.44 10.84 -10.96
C ILE A 110 2.73 10.25 -9.59
N LEU A 111 3.62 9.27 -9.51
CA LEU A 111 3.96 8.56 -8.28
C LEU A 111 5.45 8.67 -7.94
N SER A 112 5.79 8.59 -6.66
CA SER A 112 7.14 8.23 -6.24
C SER A 112 7.29 6.70 -6.11
N HIS A 113 8.52 6.20 -6.06
CA HIS A 113 8.76 4.79 -5.76
C HIS A 113 8.28 4.43 -4.34
N ALA A 114 8.32 5.37 -3.40
CA ALA A 114 7.77 5.18 -2.06
C ALA A 114 6.23 5.06 -2.05
N ASP A 115 5.54 5.64 -3.04
CA ASP A 115 4.10 5.45 -3.21
C ASP A 115 3.77 4.04 -3.68
N VAL A 116 4.64 3.42 -4.50
CA VAL A 116 4.51 2.01 -4.87
C VAL A 116 4.64 1.11 -3.64
N ASP A 117 5.61 1.39 -2.76
CA ASP A 117 5.76 0.66 -1.50
C ASP A 117 4.52 0.80 -0.61
N ALA A 118 3.93 2.01 -0.54
CA ALA A 118 2.71 2.25 0.21
C ALA A 118 1.51 1.50 -0.38
N LEU A 119 1.33 1.54 -1.70
CA LEU A 119 0.28 0.79 -2.41
C LEU A 119 0.41 -0.72 -2.20
N LEU A 120 1.63 -1.25 -2.22
CA LEU A 120 1.89 -2.66 -1.96
C LEU A 120 1.59 -3.03 -0.50
N ALA A 121 1.95 -2.17 0.46
CA ALA A 121 1.62 -2.38 1.87
C ALA A 121 0.09 -2.40 2.11
N TYR A 122 -0.66 -1.56 1.38
CA TYR A 122 -2.12 -1.60 1.41
C TYR A 122 -2.67 -2.91 0.83
N ALA A 123 -2.13 -3.39 -0.29
CA ALA A 123 -2.52 -4.67 -0.87
C ALA A 123 -2.18 -5.85 0.06
N ASP A 124 -1.04 -5.83 0.75
CA ASP A 124 -0.67 -6.80 1.78
C ASP A 124 -1.68 -6.80 2.95
N GLN A 125 -2.14 -5.62 3.40
CA GLN A 125 -3.18 -5.50 4.43
C GLN A 125 -4.51 -6.10 3.96
N LEU A 126 -4.97 -5.74 2.75
CA LEU A 126 -6.18 -6.30 2.15
C LEU A 126 -6.11 -7.84 2.05
N ALA A 127 -4.94 -8.39 1.72
CA ALA A 127 -4.72 -9.83 1.69
C ALA A 127 -4.80 -10.47 3.08
N ALA A 128 -4.29 -9.80 4.13
CA ALA A 128 -4.44 -10.25 5.50
C ALA A 128 -5.91 -10.26 5.94
N ASP A 129 -6.66 -9.19 5.66
CA ASP A 129 -8.07 -9.04 6.03
C ASP A 129 -8.99 -10.07 5.35
N THR A 130 -8.58 -10.65 4.22
CA THR A 130 -9.35 -11.68 3.49
C THR A 130 -9.12 -13.11 3.96
N LYS A 131 -8.13 -13.35 4.82
CA LYS A 131 -7.81 -14.68 5.36
C LYS A 131 -8.54 -15.00 6.66
N ASP A 132 -9.20 -14.01 7.25
CA ASP A 132 -10.11 -14.12 8.40
C ASP A 132 -11.56 -14.40 7.94
#